data_AF-A0A383VJ20-F1
#
_entry.id   AF-A0A383VJ20-F1
#
_cell.length_a   1.000
_cell.length_b   1.000
_cell.length_c   1.000
_cell.angle_alpha   90.00
_cell.angle_beta   90.00
_cell.angle_gamma   90.00
#
_symmetry.space_group_name_H-M   'P 1'
#
loop_
_entity.id
_entity.type
_entity.pdbx_description
1 polymer ?
#
loop_
_entity_poly.entity_id
_entity_poly.type
_entity_poly.pdbx_seq_one_letter_code
_entity_poly.pdbx_strand_id
1 'polypeptide(L)'
;MFDLAESELLGDILTKAAAAGKIIAAVCHGPAGLVKAKGSDGLPLVSSRQVTGFTNSEEEAVGKTKMVAFLLEDKLKELGGQLVRKPDWQPHVVTDGNLITGQNPASAQGVGEAMLQQLKEKRAALGGVASGGVTFSAGEAGLVGGKKAAAEADISPAGKPAS
;
A
#
# COMPACT_ATOMS: atom_id res chain seq x y z
N MET A 1 5.82 5.06 -14.52
CA MET A 1 5.78 6.37 -15.22
C MET A 1 5.18 6.31 -16.62
N PHE A 2 5.03 5.12 -17.22
CA PHE A 2 4.48 4.98 -18.58
C PHE A 2 3.21 4.11 -18.52
N ASP A 3 3.41 2.81 -18.30
CA ASP A 3 2.37 1.78 -18.22
C ASP A 3 1.28 2.07 -17.17
N LEU A 4 1.63 2.08 -15.88
CA LEU A 4 0.67 2.20 -14.79
C LEU A 4 0.02 3.58 -14.76
N ALA A 5 0.71 4.62 -15.25
CA ALA A 5 0.17 5.97 -15.32
C ALA A 5 -0.91 6.13 -16.39
N GLU A 6 -0.83 5.33 -17.46
CA GLU A 6 -1.76 5.37 -18.58
C GLU A 6 -2.84 4.26 -18.51
N SER A 7 -2.77 3.37 -17.53
CA SER A 7 -3.71 2.25 -17.40
C SER A 7 -5.08 2.69 -16.86
N GLU A 8 -6.10 2.71 -17.72
CA GLU A 8 -7.51 2.91 -17.31
C GLU A 8 -7.97 1.82 -16.33
N LEU A 9 -7.58 0.57 -16.60
CA LEU A 9 -7.92 -0.57 -15.75
C LEU A 9 -7.40 -0.38 -14.31
N LEU A 10 -6.15 0.08 -14.16
CA LEU A 10 -5.60 0.36 -12.85
C LEU A 10 -6.34 1.52 -12.17
N GLY A 11 -6.62 2.60 -12.91
CA GLY A 11 -7.42 3.72 -12.43
C GLY A 11 -8.77 3.29 -11.87
N ASP A 12 -9.48 2.42 -12.59
CA ASP A 12 -10.76 1.86 -12.18
C ASP A 12 -10.66 0.98 -10.93
N ILE A 13 -9.65 0.10 -10.87
CA ILE A 13 -9.41 -0.76 -9.70
C ILE A 13 -9.15 0.10 -8.46
N LEU A 14 -8.30 1.11 -8.58
CA LEU A 14 -7.95 1.99 -7.46
C LEU A 14 -9.11 2.88 -7.04
N THR A 15 -9.91 3.37 -7.99
CA THR A 15 -11.15 4.11 -7.71
C THR A 15 -12.14 3.25 -6.91
N LYS A 16 -12.37 2.00 -7.34
CA LYS A 16 -13.23 1.05 -6.61
C LYS A 16 -12.67 0.72 -5.23
N ALA A 17 -11.36 0.52 -5.11
CA ALA A 17 -10.70 0.26 -3.84
C ALA A 17 -10.85 1.45 -2.87
N ALA A 18 -10.66 2.67 -3.35
CA ALA A 18 -10.83 3.89 -2.56
C ALA A 18 -12.29 4.04 -2.08
N ALA A 19 -13.26 3.85 -2.98
CA ALA A 19 -14.69 3.89 -2.64
C ALA A 19 -15.08 2.83 -1.60
N ALA A 20 -14.44 1.66 -1.64
CA ALA A 20 -14.63 0.58 -0.67
C ALA A 20 -13.83 0.77 0.64
N GLY A 21 -13.21 1.94 0.85
CA GLY A 21 -12.43 2.24 2.07
C GLY A 21 -11.19 1.36 2.27
N LYS A 22 -10.65 0.80 1.17
CA LYS A 22 -9.43 -0.03 1.20
C LYS A 22 -8.19 0.85 1.34
N ILE A 23 -7.15 0.25 1.91
CA ILE A 23 -5.83 0.88 1.99
C ILE A 23 -5.19 0.84 0.61
N ILE A 24 -4.68 1.97 0.16
CA ILE A 24 -3.91 2.11 -1.08
C ILE A 24 -2.54 2.63 -0.70
N ALA A 25 -1.49 1.91 -1.10
CA ALA A 25 -0.11 2.25 -0.78
C ALA A 25 0.73 2.33 -2.06
N ALA A 26 1.59 3.34 -2.15
CA ALA A 26 2.52 3.52 -3.26
C ALA A 26 3.83 4.16 -2.79
N VAL A 27 4.95 3.87 -3.45
CA VAL A 27 6.28 4.39 -3.05
C VAL A 27 7.12 4.75 -4.27
N CYS A 28 8.01 5.75 -4.13
CA CYS A 28 8.92 6.19 -5.20
C CYS A 28 8.12 6.69 -6.41
N HIS A 29 8.23 6.03 -7.57
CA HIS A 29 7.40 6.31 -8.75
C HIS A 29 6.02 5.66 -8.74
N GLY A 30 5.75 4.78 -7.77
CA GLY A 30 4.46 4.08 -7.62
C GLY A 30 3.23 5.01 -7.64
N PRO A 31 3.26 6.22 -7.04
CA PRO A 31 2.14 7.16 -7.11
C PRO A 31 1.75 7.56 -8.55
N ALA A 32 2.58 7.31 -9.55
CA ALA A 32 2.18 7.44 -10.95
C ALA A 32 0.98 6.57 -11.33
N GLY A 33 0.78 5.42 -10.67
CA GLY A 33 -0.41 4.58 -10.85
C GLY A 33 -1.71 5.23 -10.36
N LEU A 34 -1.62 6.31 -9.56
CA LEU A 34 -2.78 7.04 -9.06
C LEU A 34 -3.32 8.08 -10.06
N VAL A 35 -2.61 8.34 -11.17
CA VAL A 35 -2.93 9.43 -12.11
C VAL A 35 -4.36 9.36 -12.65
N LYS A 36 -4.88 8.14 -12.86
CA LYS A 36 -6.25 7.91 -13.35
C LYS A 36 -7.25 7.52 -12.25
N ALA A 37 -6.79 7.38 -11.01
CA ALA A 37 -7.66 7.02 -9.88
C ALA A 37 -8.48 8.24 -9.43
N LYS A 38 -9.75 8.01 -9.09
CA LYS A 38 -10.69 9.04 -8.65
C LYS A 38 -11.21 8.80 -7.24
N GLY A 39 -11.56 9.88 -6.55
CA GLY A 39 -12.35 9.87 -5.33
C GLY A 39 -13.83 9.62 -5.60
N SER A 40 -14.61 9.47 -4.53
CA SER A 40 -16.07 9.30 -4.61
C SER A 40 -16.81 10.52 -5.16
N ASP A 41 -16.17 11.69 -5.11
CA ASP A 41 -16.60 12.95 -5.69
C ASP A 41 -16.29 13.07 -7.20
N GLY A 42 -15.63 12.07 -7.79
CA GLY A 42 -15.21 12.06 -9.19
C GLY A 42 -13.96 12.88 -9.48
N LEU A 43 -13.39 13.56 -8.49
CA LEU A 43 -12.12 14.27 -8.60
C LEU A 43 -10.94 13.28 -8.55
N PRO A 44 -9.72 13.66 -8.99
CA PRO A 44 -8.54 12.82 -8.80
C PRO A 44 -8.40 12.36 -7.34
N LEU A 45 -8.02 11.11 -7.12
CA LEU A 45 -7.95 10.51 -5.77
C LEU A 45 -7.00 11.29 -4.84
N VAL A 46 -5.97 11.92 -5.41
CA VAL A 46 -4.98 12.73 -4.67
C VAL A 46 -5.44 14.17 -4.40
N SER A 47 -6.55 14.62 -4.99
CA SER A 47 -7.03 16.00 -4.88
C SER A 47 -7.26 16.39 -3.42
N SER A 48 -6.68 17.52 -3.01
CA SER A 48 -6.73 18.08 -1.65
C SER A 48 -6.15 17.18 -0.54
N ARG A 49 -5.41 16.12 -0.90
CA ARG A 49 -4.77 15.21 0.06
C ARG A 49 -3.28 15.45 0.14
N GLN A 50 -2.71 15.17 1.32
CA GLN A 50 -1.27 15.13 1.48
C GLN A 50 -0.71 13.85 0.84
N VAL A 51 0.30 14.02 -0.02
CA VAL A 51 0.96 12.91 -0.71
C VAL A 51 2.47 13.15 -0.79
N THR A 52 3.23 12.08 -0.95
CA THR A 52 4.65 12.14 -1.30
C THR A 52 4.94 11.18 -2.45
N GLY A 53 6.14 11.25 -3.00
CA GLY A 53 6.59 10.46 -4.14
C GLY A 53 7.97 10.92 -4.57
N PHE A 54 8.54 10.27 -5.57
CA PHE A 54 9.88 10.60 -6.03
C PHE A 54 9.91 12.05 -6.49
N THR A 55 10.81 12.83 -5.91
CA THR A 55 10.86 14.29 -6.11
C THR A 55 11.53 14.64 -7.43
N ASN A 56 11.25 15.85 -7.91
CA ASN A 56 11.92 16.35 -9.12
C ASN A 56 13.44 16.44 -8.94
N SER A 57 13.92 16.79 -7.74
CA SER A 57 15.34 16.85 -7.40
C SER A 57 15.99 15.46 -7.41
N GLU A 58 15.31 14.44 -6.87
CA GLU A 58 15.78 13.06 -6.95
C GLU A 58 15.80 12.55 -8.41
N GLU A 59 14.84 12.93 -9.25
CA GLU A 59 14.82 12.60 -10.70
C GLU A 59 15.96 13.29 -11.47
N GLU A 60 16.26 14.54 -11.14
CA GLU A 60 17.38 15.29 -11.70
C GLU A 60 18.72 14.65 -11.31
N ALA A 61 18.88 14.28 -10.05
CA ALA A 61 20.09 13.63 -9.54
C ALA A 61 20.40 12.30 -10.24
N VAL A 62 19.38 11.57 -10.72
CA VAL A 62 19.57 10.34 -11.50
C VAL A 62 19.64 10.57 -13.01
N GLY A 63 19.54 11.81 -13.48
CA GLY A 63 19.70 12.19 -14.88
C GLY A 63 18.59 11.72 -15.82
N LYS A 64 17.38 11.43 -15.29
CA LYS A 64 16.28 10.82 -16.06
C LYS A 64 15.14 11.78 -16.38
N THR A 65 15.25 13.06 -16.01
CA THR A 65 14.22 14.09 -16.24
C THR A 65 13.76 14.21 -17.69
N LYS A 66 14.64 13.94 -18.66
CA LYS A 66 14.31 13.99 -20.11
C LYS A 66 13.77 12.68 -20.68
N MET A 67 13.78 11.59 -19.91
CA MET A 67 13.33 10.28 -20.36
C MET A 67 11.92 9.94 -19.91
N VAL A 68 11.46 10.50 -18.79
CA VAL A 68 10.11 10.26 -18.26
C VAL A 68 9.08 11.09 -19.01
N ALA A 69 7.88 10.52 -19.24
CA ALA A 69 6.79 11.22 -19.92
C ALA A 69 6.28 12.45 -19.16
N PHE A 70 6.44 12.46 -17.83
CA PHE A 70 6.17 13.57 -16.93
C PHE A 70 6.98 13.41 -15.65
N LEU A 71 7.19 14.52 -14.93
CA LEU A 71 7.76 14.50 -13.59
C LEU A 71 6.66 14.17 -12.56
N LEU A 72 6.91 13.19 -11.70
CA LEU A 72 5.88 12.68 -10.78
C LEU A 72 5.37 13.76 -9.83
N GLU A 73 6.29 14.51 -9.20
CA GLU A 73 5.90 15.54 -8.23
C GLU A 73 5.03 16.63 -8.88
N ASP A 74 5.33 17.03 -10.12
CA ASP A 74 4.53 18.02 -10.84
C ASP A 74 3.15 17.46 -11.21
N LYS A 75 3.10 16.21 -11.66
CA LYS A 75 1.82 15.58 -12.01
C LYS A 75 0.91 15.41 -10.80
N LEU A 76 1.45 15.06 -9.64
CA LEU A 76 0.67 14.97 -8.40
C LEU A 76 0.11 16.34 -7.99
N LYS A 77 0.89 17.42 -8.13
CA LYS A 77 0.42 18.79 -7.87
C LYS A 77 -0.66 19.23 -8.87
N GLU A 78 -0.49 18.93 -10.15
CA GLU A 78 -1.47 19.21 -11.21
C GLU A 78 -2.83 18.57 -10.88
N LEU A 79 -2.82 17.36 -10.32
CA LEU A 79 -4.02 16.64 -9.87
C LEU A 79 -4.60 17.16 -8.53
N GLY A 80 -4.05 18.24 -7.97
CA GLY A 80 -4.49 18.85 -6.71
C GLY A 80 -3.89 18.22 -5.45
N GLY A 81 -2.88 17.37 -5.58
CA GLY A 81 -2.16 16.78 -4.45
C GLY A 81 -1.26 17.78 -3.73
N GLN A 82 -1.32 17.76 -2.39
CA GLN A 82 -0.45 18.56 -1.54
C GLN A 82 0.84 17.79 -1.29
N LEU A 83 1.86 18.05 -2.12
CA LEU A 83 3.12 17.33 -2.04
C LEU A 83 3.89 17.70 -0.76
N VAL A 84 4.22 16.69 0.05
CA VAL A 84 5.09 16.79 1.23
C VAL A 84 6.37 16.00 0.95
N ARG A 85 7.53 16.62 1.20
CA ARG A 85 8.84 16.01 0.95
C ARG A 85 9.81 16.25 2.10
N LYS A 86 10.78 15.35 2.21
CA LYS A 86 12.02 15.47 2.97
C LYS A 86 13.21 15.65 2.02
N PRO A 87 14.41 15.97 2.55
CA PRO A 87 15.62 15.96 1.74
C PRO A 87 15.76 14.67 0.95
N ASP A 88 16.34 14.78 -0.25
CA ASP A 88 16.52 13.67 -1.18
C ASP A 88 17.12 12.44 -0.50
N TRP A 89 16.65 11.26 -0.90
CA TRP A 89 17.10 9.95 -0.43
C TRP A 89 16.80 9.64 1.04
N GLN A 90 16.19 10.56 1.79
CA GLN A 90 15.73 10.28 3.16
C GLN A 90 14.40 9.52 3.15
N PRO A 91 14.20 8.59 4.10
CA PRO A 91 12.91 7.93 4.24
C PRO A 91 11.83 8.93 4.67
N HIS A 92 10.73 8.94 3.91
CA HIS A 92 9.56 9.76 4.20
C HIS A 92 8.28 9.07 3.73
N VAL A 93 7.32 8.98 4.65
CA VAL A 93 6.01 8.38 4.43
C VAL A 93 4.96 9.40 4.82
N VAL A 94 3.94 9.53 3.98
CA VAL A 94 2.75 10.35 4.22
C VAL A 94 1.54 9.43 4.25
N THR A 95 0.72 9.57 5.27
CA THR A 95 -0.55 8.86 5.41
C THR A 95 -1.68 9.87 5.51
N ASP A 96 -2.59 9.84 4.54
CA ASP A 96 -3.80 10.66 4.50
C ASP A 96 -5.02 9.74 4.36
N GLY A 97 -5.70 9.51 5.48
CA GLY A 97 -6.75 8.49 5.58
C GLY A 97 -6.23 7.10 5.20
N ASN A 98 -6.85 6.49 4.18
CA ASN A 98 -6.43 5.17 3.67
C ASN A 98 -5.39 5.24 2.54
N LEU A 99 -4.90 6.43 2.17
CA LEU A 99 -3.86 6.60 1.17
C LEU A 99 -2.50 6.74 1.85
N ILE A 100 -1.58 5.84 1.54
CA ILE A 100 -0.21 5.83 2.05
C ILE A 100 0.73 6.04 0.87
N THR A 101 1.62 7.02 0.97
CA THR A 101 2.62 7.29 -0.05
C THR A 101 4.02 7.39 0.57
N GLY A 102 5.03 6.92 -0.15
CA GLY A 102 6.44 7.00 0.25
C GLY A 102 7.29 7.70 -0.79
N GLN A 103 8.24 8.53 -0.35
CA GLN A 103 9.00 9.41 -1.25
C GLN A 103 9.91 8.64 -2.20
N ASN A 104 10.70 7.71 -1.70
CA ASN A 104 11.80 7.10 -2.45
C ASN A 104 12.02 5.64 -1.99
N PRO A 105 12.98 4.89 -2.56
CA PRO A 105 13.20 3.48 -2.18
C PRO A 105 13.47 3.29 -0.68
N ALA A 106 14.15 4.22 -0.02
CA ALA A 106 14.40 4.16 1.42
C ALA A 106 13.10 4.24 2.26
N SER A 107 12.02 4.73 1.67
CA SER A 107 10.71 4.86 2.32
C SER A 107 9.88 3.56 2.28
N ALA A 108 10.31 2.54 1.51
CA ALA A 108 9.52 1.32 1.28
C ALA A 108 9.19 0.57 2.58
N GLN A 109 10.16 0.46 3.50
CA GLN A 109 9.94 -0.16 4.81
C GLN A 109 8.85 0.58 5.60
N GLY A 110 8.96 1.90 5.71
CA GLY A 110 7.98 2.71 6.43
C GLY A 110 6.58 2.64 5.83
N VAL A 111 6.45 2.56 4.50
CA VAL A 111 5.16 2.34 3.82
C VAL A 111 4.56 0.99 4.24
N GLY A 112 5.37 -0.07 4.27
CA GLY A 112 4.94 -1.40 4.71
C GLY A 112 4.50 -1.42 6.18
N GLU A 113 5.25 -0.76 7.06
CA GLU A 113 4.92 -0.63 8.48
C GLU A 113 3.62 0.14 8.70
N ALA A 114 3.42 1.27 8.00
CA ALA A 114 2.19 2.05 8.06
C ALA A 114 0.96 1.25 7.57
N MET A 115 1.12 0.50 6.47
CA MET A 115 0.07 -0.36 5.94
C MET A 115 -0.28 -1.49 6.92
N LEU A 116 0.73 -2.14 7.52
CA LEU A 116 0.51 -3.19 8.52
C LEU A 116 -0.22 -2.64 9.75
N GLN A 117 0.14 -1.44 10.21
CA GLN A 117 -0.52 -0.79 11.33
C GLN A 117 -2.00 -0.53 11.03
N GLN A 118 -2.33 0.08 9.87
CA GLN A 118 -3.72 0.32 9.48
C GLN A 118 -4.52 -0.99 9.31
N LEU A 119 -3.91 -2.06 8.81
CA LEU A 119 -4.55 -3.36 8.70
C LEU A 119 -4.90 -3.94 10.08
N LYS A 120 -4.01 -3.82 11.07
CA LYS A 120 -4.26 -4.24 12.46
C LYS A 120 -5.41 -3.44 13.07
N GLU A 121 -5.42 -2.12 12.88
CA GLU A 121 -6.48 -1.24 13.38
C GLU A 121 -7.84 -1.56 12.75
N LYS A 122 -7.90 -1.71 11.42
CA LYS A 122 -9.13 -2.12 10.73
C LYS A 122 -9.60 -3.50 11.19
N ARG A 123 -8.69 -4.46 11.39
CA ARG A 123 -9.03 -5.78 11.94
C ARG A 123 -9.59 -5.69 13.36
N ALA A 124 -9.01 -4.85 14.22
CA ALA A 124 -9.51 -4.64 15.58
C ALA A 124 -10.90 -4.01 15.57
N ALA A 125 -11.13 -3.00 14.71
CA ALA A 125 -12.43 -2.36 14.53
C ALA A 125 -13.51 -3.34 14.01
N LEU A 126 -13.13 -4.26 13.12
CA LEU A 126 -14.03 -5.33 12.64
C LEU A 126 -14.25 -6.42 13.70
N GLY A 127 -13.24 -6.74 14.51
CA GLY A 127 -13.29 -7.74 15.58
C GLY A 127 -14.07 -7.32 16.83
N GLY A 128 -14.51 -6.05 16.92
CA GLY A 128 -15.54 -5.62 17.87
C GLY A 128 -16.94 -6.19 17.54
N VAL A 129 -17.11 -6.79 16.36
CA VAL A 129 -18.31 -7.52 15.94
C VAL A 129 -17.88 -8.95 15.58
N ALA A 130 -18.18 -9.90 16.47
CA ALA A 130 -17.88 -11.33 16.41
C ALA A 130 -16.43 -11.75 16.77
N SER A 131 -16.26 -12.09 18.04
CA SER A 131 -15.28 -13.06 18.53
C SER A 131 -15.54 -14.46 17.95
N GLY A 132 -15.27 -14.65 16.66
CA GLY A 132 -15.15 -15.95 16.02
C GLY A 132 -13.68 -16.25 15.78
N GLY A 133 -12.92 -16.45 16.86
CA GLY A 133 -11.48 -16.70 16.79
C GLY A 133 -11.18 -18.00 16.06
N VAL A 134 -10.30 -17.95 15.05
CA VAL A 134 -9.52 -19.13 14.66
C VAL A 134 -8.44 -19.28 15.74
N THR A 135 -8.65 -20.23 16.64
CA THR A 135 -7.64 -20.66 17.59
C THR A 135 -6.58 -21.47 16.85
N PHE A 136 -5.34 -20.97 16.81
CA PHE A 136 -4.19 -21.80 16.48
C PHE A 136 -3.81 -22.55 17.74
N SER A 137 -4.12 -23.84 17.80
CA SER A 137 -3.57 -24.71 18.85
C SER A 137 -2.11 -24.96 18.53
N ALA A 138 -1.21 -24.45 19.37
CA ALA A 138 0.18 -24.86 19.36
C ALA A 138 0.22 -26.32 19.85
N GLY A 139 0.39 -27.27 18.92
CA GLY A 139 0.68 -28.64 19.28
C GLY A 139 1.94 -28.68 20.15
N GLU A 140 1.84 -29.31 21.32
CA GLU A 140 2.95 -29.45 22.26
C GLU A 140 4.16 -30.07 21.56
N ALA A 141 5.25 -29.30 21.45
CA ALA A 141 6.54 -29.81 21.04
C ALA A 141 7.16 -30.57 22.22
N GLY A 142 6.94 -31.89 22.24
CA GLY A 142 7.72 -32.80 23.07
C GLY A 142 9.21 -32.68 22.72
N LEU A 143 10.02 -32.34 23.71
CA LEU A 143 11.46 -32.20 23.59
C LEU A 143 12.11 -33.60 23.55
N VAL A 144 12.50 -34.08 22.36
CA VAL A 144 13.53 -35.15 22.24
C VAL A 144 14.46 -34.83 21.07
N GLY A 145 15.73 -34.62 21.40
CA GLY A 145 16.89 -34.99 20.57
C GLY A 145 16.97 -34.47 19.14
N GLY A 146 17.55 -33.27 18.99
CA GLY A 146 18.41 -32.86 17.88
C GLY A 146 18.18 -33.43 16.48
N LYS A 147 17.27 -32.80 15.71
CA LYS A 147 17.42 -32.39 14.29
C LYS A 147 16.11 -31.71 13.85
N LYS A 148 16.19 -30.49 13.31
CA LYS A 148 15.03 -29.79 12.74
C LYS A 148 14.49 -30.58 11.54
N ALA A 149 13.31 -31.18 11.68
CA ALA A 149 12.48 -31.58 10.55
C ALA A 149 11.57 -30.41 10.16
N ALA A 150 11.42 -30.17 8.85
CA ALA A 150 10.51 -29.16 8.32
C ALA A 150 9.06 -29.57 8.61
N ALA A 151 8.23 -28.61 9.03
CA ALA A 151 6.80 -28.82 9.24
C ALA A 151 6.08 -28.89 7.89
N GLU A 152 5.52 -30.05 7.55
CA GLU A 152 4.47 -30.15 6.52
C GLU A 152 3.14 -29.68 7.12
N ALA A 153 2.43 -28.83 6.38
CA ALA A 153 1.09 -28.39 6.74
C ALA A 153 0.08 -29.41 6.21
N ASP A 154 -0.57 -30.14 7.11
CA ASP A 154 -1.71 -31.00 6.79
C ASP A 154 -2.99 -30.15 6.72
N ILE A 155 -3.66 -30.18 5.56
CA ILE A 155 -4.91 -29.46 5.30
C ILE A 155 -5.99 -30.53 5.07
N SER A 156 -6.76 -30.86 6.10
CA SER A 156 -7.98 -31.66 5.97
C SER A 156 -9.23 -30.77 5.93
N PRO A 157 -10.17 -30.99 4.99
CA PRO A 157 -11.40 -30.20 4.90
C PRO A 157 -12.38 -30.57 6.01
N ALA A 158 -12.99 -29.54 6.61
CA ALA A 158 -14.00 -29.68 7.65
C ALA A 158 -15.24 -30.45 7.14
N GLY A 159 -15.75 -31.32 8.01
CA GLY A 159 -16.81 -32.27 7.73
C GLY A 159 -18.12 -31.68 7.19
N LYS A 160 -18.77 -32.50 6.37
CA LYS A 160 -20.12 -32.29 5.81
C LYS A 160 -21.16 -32.23 6.95
N PRO A 161 -22.12 -31.29 6.95
CA PRO A 161 -23.22 -31.36 7.92
C PRO A 161 -24.20 -32.48 7.55
N ALA A 162 -24.56 -33.29 8.55
CA ALA A 162 -25.81 -34.09 8.56
C ALA A 162 -27.00 -33.11 8.69
N SER A 163 -28.18 -33.30 8.11
CA SER A 163 -28.91 -34.48 7.63
C SER A 163 -29.75 -34.10 6.42
#